data_AF-A0A5J5CVG4-F1
#
_entry.id   AF-A0A5J5CVG4-F1
#
_cell.length_a   1.000
_cell.length_b   1.000
_cell.length_c   1.000
_cell.angle_alpha   90.00
_cell.angle_beta   90.00
_cell.angle_gamma   90.00
#
_symmetry.space_group_name_H-M   'P 1'
#
loop_
_entity.id
_entity.type
_entity.pdbx_description
1 polymer ?
#
loop_
_entity_poly.entity_id
_entity_poly.type
_entity_poly.pdbx_seq_one_letter_code
_entity_poly.pdbx_strand_id
1 'polypeptide(L)'
;MLTQDEELWQKELPANVEALLASPLDPLADRSHRTRTGDDVCGPRDKTKVVSFRVPHNAAVQVYDYREKAARVVFGPEMVMLGPDEQFTVLSLSGDKPKRANVIKAICLLLGPDFFTDIITIETADHARLQLQLSYNWHFDVKSPVDPADATALFSVPDFVGDSCKAIASRVRGAVASVQFDDFHKV
;
A
#
# COMPACT_ATOMS: atom_id res chain seq x y z
N MET A 1 37.77 -5.97 -2.27
CA MET A 1 38.53 -4.70 -2.31
C MET A 1 38.23 -4.08 -3.66
N LEU A 2 37.96 -2.77 -3.69
CA LEU A 2 37.74 -2.03 -4.95
C LEU A 2 39.03 -2.06 -5.79
N THR A 3 38.89 -2.09 -7.11
CA THR A 3 40.04 -1.98 -8.02
C THR A 3 40.55 -0.53 -8.10
N GLN A 4 41.68 -0.30 -8.78
CA GLN A 4 42.32 1.02 -8.88
C GLN A 4 41.45 2.07 -9.60
N ASP A 5 40.54 1.60 -10.46
CA ASP A 5 39.65 2.42 -11.28
C ASP A 5 38.22 2.49 -10.71
N GLU A 6 37.99 1.92 -9.51
CA GLU A 6 36.67 1.85 -8.88
C GLU A 6 36.57 2.75 -7.65
N GLU A 7 35.50 3.54 -7.59
CA GLU A 7 35.16 4.36 -6.42
C GLU A 7 33.79 3.97 -5.87
N LEU A 8 33.58 4.22 -4.57
CA LEU A 8 32.28 4.00 -3.94
C LEU A 8 31.26 4.98 -4.48
N TRP A 9 30.30 4.48 -5.24
CA TRP A 9 29.20 5.28 -5.76
C TRP A 9 28.12 5.51 -4.70
N GLN A 10 27.67 6.76 -4.57
CA GLN A 10 26.61 7.13 -3.65
C GLN A 10 25.26 7.09 -4.34
N LYS A 11 24.35 6.27 -3.84
CA LYS A 11 22.97 6.23 -4.33
C LYS A 11 22.10 7.20 -3.54
N GLU A 12 21.52 8.17 -4.23
CA GLU A 12 20.54 9.07 -3.64
C GLU A 12 19.13 8.50 -3.79
N LEU A 13 18.37 8.52 -2.70
CA LEU A 13 16.96 8.12 -2.69
C LEU A 13 16.10 9.33 -2.33
N PRO A 14 14.83 9.37 -2.78
CA PRO A 14 13.89 10.38 -2.31
C PRO A 14 13.72 10.29 -0.78
N ALA A 15 13.67 11.44 -0.10
CA ALA A 15 13.53 11.50 1.36
C ALA A 15 12.35 10.69 1.92
N ASN A 16 11.25 10.59 1.14
CA ASN A 16 10.10 9.75 1.48
C ASN A 16 10.48 8.26 1.59
N VAL A 17 11.30 7.76 0.67
CA VAL A 17 11.74 6.36 0.64
C VAL A 17 12.73 6.12 1.78
N GLU A 18 13.64 7.06 2.03
CA GLU A 18 14.59 6.96 3.15
C GLU A 18 13.86 6.89 4.50
N ALA A 19 12.84 7.73 4.71
CA ALA A 19 12.02 7.69 5.92
C ALA A 19 11.28 6.36 6.08
N LEU A 20 10.76 5.80 4.99
CA LEU A 20 10.06 4.51 5.00
C LEU A 20 11.01 3.31 5.20
N LEU A 21 12.26 3.40 4.73
CA LEU A 21 13.28 2.38 4.96
C LEU A 21 13.88 2.46 6.37
N ALA A 22 13.98 3.66 6.93
CA ALA A 22 14.45 3.89 8.30
C ALA A 22 13.39 3.49 9.34
N SER A 23 12.11 3.55 8.97
CA SER A 23 11.00 3.14 9.81
C SER A 23 11.09 1.64 10.13
N PRO A 24 11.30 1.24 11.39
CA PRO A 24 11.33 -0.17 11.79
C PRO A 24 9.92 -0.78 11.88
N LEU A 25 8.88 -0.03 11.50
CA LEU A 25 7.50 -0.52 11.56
C LEU A 25 7.33 -1.73 10.65
N ASP A 26 6.86 -2.83 11.25
CA ASP A 26 6.38 -3.98 10.50
C ASP A 26 5.02 -3.59 9.86
N PRO A 27 4.91 -3.59 8.51
CA PRO A 27 3.67 -3.26 7.81
C PRO A 27 2.46 -4.12 8.22
N LEU A 28 2.70 -5.31 8.80
CA LEU A 28 1.67 -6.19 9.33
C LEU A 28 1.38 -5.92 10.81
N ALA A 29 2.40 -5.82 11.66
CA ALA A 29 2.20 -5.76 13.12
C ALA A 29 1.82 -4.36 13.64
N ASP A 30 2.27 -3.29 12.99
CA ASP A 30 2.14 -1.93 13.53
C ASP A 30 0.99 -1.10 12.96
N ARG A 31 0.07 -1.71 12.20
CA ARG A 31 -1.11 -1.02 11.64
C ARG A 31 -2.01 -0.38 12.70
N SER A 32 -2.09 -0.97 13.90
CA SER A 32 -2.81 -0.43 15.05
C SER A 32 -2.02 0.63 15.83
N HIS A 33 -0.70 0.68 15.66
CA HIS A 33 0.18 1.63 16.35
C HIS A 33 0.47 2.84 15.45
N ARG A 34 -0.59 3.55 15.05
CA ARG A 34 -0.52 4.81 14.27
C ARG A 34 0.21 5.98 14.96
N THR A 35 0.81 5.72 16.11
CA THR A 35 1.55 6.65 16.94
C THR A 35 2.59 5.87 17.73
N ARG A 36 3.62 5.38 17.03
CA ARG A 36 4.97 5.55 17.56
C ARG A 36 5.67 6.49 16.60
N THR A 37 5.62 7.78 16.91
CA THR A 37 6.79 8.65 16.75
C THR A 37 7.88 8.11 17.67
N GLY A 38 8.34 6.88 17.37
CA GLY A 38 9.51 6.28 17.97
C GLY A 38 10.66 6.97 17.27
N ASP A 39 11.22 7.93 17.98
CA ASP A 39 12.44 8.67 17.66
C ASP A 39 13.66 7.74 17.66
N ASP A 40 13.55 6.55 17.06
CA ASP A 40 14.68 5.71 16.73
C ASP A 40 15.26 6.28 15.44
N VAL A 41 16.03 7.35 15.63
CA VAL A 41 16.97 7.88 14.65
C VAL A 41 17.95 6.77 14.33
N CYS A 42 17.58 5.90 13.40
CA CYS A 42 18.54 5.12 12.65
C CYS A 42 19.45 6.17 12.01
N GLY A 43 20.73 6.17 12.41
CA GLY A 43 21.69 7.21 12.02
C GLY A 43 21.73 7.43 10.50
N PRO A 44 22.32 8.54 10.03
CA PRO A 44 22.36 8.87 8.62
C PRO A 44 22.81 7.67 7.79
N ARG A 45 21.95 7.27 6.84
CA ARG A 45 22.18 6.11 5.98
C ARG A 45 23.52 6.27 5.27
N ASP A 46 24.34 5.23 5.32
CA ASP A 46 25.52 5.13 4.47
C ASP A 46 25.08 4.97 3.01
N LYS A 47 25.21 6.05 2.22
CA LYS A 47 24.81 6.12 0.81
C LYS A 47 25.60 5.16 -0.10
N THR A 48 26.74 4.66 0.38
CA THR A 48 27.60 3.74 -0.38
C THR A 48 27.19 2.27 -0.24
N LYS A 49 26.34 1.95 0.76
CA LYS A 49 25.83 0.60 0.96
C LYS A 49 24.61 0.33 0.10
N VAL A 50 24.53 -0.89 -0.42
CA VAL A 50 23.38 -1.39 -1.18
C VAL A 50 22.10 -1.19 -0.37
N VAL A 51 21.06 -0.71 -1.05
CA VAL A 51 19.72 -0.59 -0.47
C VAL A 51 19.09 -1.98 -0.47
N SER A 52 19.00 -2.61 0.69
CA SER A 52 18.25 -3.84 0.89
C SER A 52 16.93 -3.56 1.62
N PHE A 53 15.88 -4.27 1.21
CA PHE A 53 14.58 -4.26 1.89
C PHE A 53 14.08 -5.70 2.01
N ARG A 54 13.67 -6.09 3.21
CA ARG A 54 13.12 -7.42 3.47
C ARG A 54 11.61 -7.36 3.24
N VAL A 55 11.12 -8.09 2.24
CA VAL A 55 9.68 -8.11 1.95
C VAL A 55 8.98 -9.02 2.98
N PRO A 56 7.94 -8.52 3.70
CA PRO A 56 7.17 -9.34 4.62
C PRO A 56 6.46 -10.51 3.94
N HIS A 57 6.02 -11.49 4.73
CA HIS A 57 5.13 -12.55 4.23
C HIS A 57 3.83 -11.94 3.69
N ASN A 58 3.28 -12.52 2.62
CA ASN A 58 2.07 -12.03 1.94
C ASN A 58 2.16 -10.56 1.54
N ALA A 59 3.35 -10.10 1.17
CA ALA A 59 3.57 -8.77 0.62
C ALA A 59 4.25 -8.86 -0.75
N ALA A 60 4.07 -7.82 -1.55
CA ALA A 60 4.75 -7.62 -2.81
C ALA A 60 5.42 -6.24 -2.83
N VAL A 61 6.57 -6.14 -3.45
CA VAL A 61 7.26 -4.86 -3.69
C VAL A 61 7.50 -4.70 -5.18
N GLN A 62 7.24 -3.49 -5.68
CA GLN A 62 7.56 -3.14 -7.05
C GLN A 62 8.85 -2.33 -7.09
N VAL A 63 9.75 -2.76 -7.96
CA VAL A 63 11.02 -2.09 -8.26
C VAL A 63 10.99 -1.66 -9.72
N TYR A 64 11.31 -0.40 -9.96
CA TYR A 64 11.39 0.17 -11.29
C TYR A 64 12.85 0.45 -11.66
N ASP A 65 13.33 -0.15 -12.74
CA ASP A 65 14.63 0.15 -13.33
C ASP A 65 14.50 1.31 -14.32
N TYR A 66 15.17 2.43 -14.04
CA TYR A 66 15.14 3.62 -14.91
C TYR A 66 15.93 3.46 -16.20
N ARG A 67 16.95 2.60 -16.20
CA ARG A 67 17.84 2.39 -17.35
C ARG A 67 17.19 1.45 -18.35
N GLU A 68 16.61 0.35 -17.89
CA GLU A 68 15.90 -0.62 -18.73
C GLU A 68 14.43 -0.26 -18.95
N LYS A 69 13.89 0.70 -18.19
CA LYS A 69 12.46 1.09 -18.17
C LYS A 69 11.54 -0.11 -17.90
N ALA A 70 12.02 -1.04 -17.11
CA ALA A 70 11.33 -2.27 -16.76
C ALA A 70 10.91 -2.22 -15.28
N ALA A 71 9.68 -2.63 -15.01
CA ALA A 71 9.20 -2.85 -13.65
C ALA A 71 9.27 -4.35 -13.35
N ARG A 72 9.86 -4.70 -12.20
CA ARG A 72 9.81 -6.06 -11.65
C ARG A 72 9.11 -6.05 -10.31
N VAL A 73 8.35 -7.10 -10.05
CA VAL A 73 7.62 -7.29 -8.80
C VAL A 73 8.24 -8.47 -8.07
N VAL A 74 8.57 -8.28 -6.81
CA VAL A 74 9.13 -9.31 -5.95
C VAL A 74 8.12 -9.62 -4.85
N PHE A 75 7.85 -10.91 -4.67
CA PHE A 75 6.95 -11.42 -3.64
C PHE A 75 7.75 -11.83 -2.40
N GLY A 76 7.19 -11.55 -1.23
CA GLY A 76 7.76 -11.99 0.03
C GLY A 76 7.63 -13.50 0.25
N PRO A 77 8.50 -14.11 1.08
CA PRO A 77 9.43 -13.48 2.00
C PRO A 77 10.88 -13.40 1.45
N GLU A 78 11.07 -12.79 0.29
CA GLU A 78 12.39 -12.56 -0.30
C GLU A 78 13.01 -11.21 0.12
N MET A 79 14.35 -11.13 0.09
CA MET A 79 15.06 -9.86 0.28
C MET A 79 15.36 -9.23 -1.07
N VAL A 80 14.92 -7.98 -1.24
CA VAL A 80 15.17 -7.21 -2.46
C VAL A 80 16.40 -6.33 -2.27
N MET A 81 17.31 -6.39 -3.23
CA MET A 81 18.46 -5.49 -3.32
C MET A 81 18.30 -4.63 -4.56
N LEU A 82 18.34 -3.30 -4.38
CA LEU A 82 18.27 -2.39 -5.51
C LEU A 82 19.60 -2.33 -6.26
N GLY A 83 19.54 -2.44 -7.58
CA GLY A 83 20.62 -2.08 -8.50
C GLY A 83 20.87 -0.56 -8.53
N PRO A 84 21.90 -0.09 -9.28
CA PRO A 84 22.26 1.33 -9.31
C PRO A 84 21.11 2.24 -9.77
N ASP A 85 20.46 1.86 -10.87
CA ASP A 85 19.40 2.62 -11.54
C ASP A 85 17.98 2.22 -11.12
N GLU A 86 17.85 1.35 -10.11
CA GLU A 86 16.55 0.85 -9.63
C GLU A 86 15.97 1.71 -8.50
N GLN A 87 14.66 1.91 -8.45
CA GLN A 87 13.99 2.54 -7.30
C GLN A 87 12.77 1.76 -6.84
N PHE A 88 12.41 1.92 -5.57
CA PHE A 88 11.15 1.41 -5.04
C PHE A 88 9.99 2.29 -5.49
N THR A 89 8.91 1.67 -5.97
CA THR A 89 7.64 2.36 -6.13
C THR A 89 7.02 2.58 -4.76
N VAL A 90 6.76 3.85 -4.41
CA VAL A 90 6.03 4.20 -3.18
C VAL A 90 4.53 4.14 -3.46
N LEU A 91 3.82 3.40 -2.62
CA LEU A 91 2.36 3.33 -2.61
C LEU A 91 1.80 4.39 -1.68
N SER A 92 0.70 5.01 -2.11
CA SER A 92 -0.01 6.03 -1.35
C SER A 92 -1.46 5.58 -1.19
N LEU A 93 -1.73 4.93 -0.06
CA LEU A 93 -3.01 4.29 0.23
C LEU A 93 -3.92 5.21 1.06
N SER A 94 -5.22 5.07 0.82
CA SER A 94 -6.26 5.71 1.63
C SER A 94 -6.30 5.15 3.05
N GLY A 95 -6.35 6.06 4.03
CA GLY A 95 -6.42 5.74 5.46
C GLY A 95 -7.58 6.44 6.16
N ASP A 96 -7.72 6.23 7.46
CA ASP A 96 -8.72 6.90 8.33
C ASP A 96 -10.18 6.46 8.15
N LYS A 97 -11.04 7.06 8.99
CA LYS A 97 -12.49 6.93 9.09
C LYS A 97 -13.07 8.35 9.29
N PRO A 98 -13.72 8.98 8.30
CA PRO A 98 -13.94 8.53 6.92
C PRO A 98 -12.63 8.40 6.13
N LYS A 99 -12.63 7.58 5.07
CA LYS A 99 -11.43 7.37 4.24
C LYS A 99 -10.93 8.67 3.62
N ARG A 100 -9.65 8.97 3.84
CA ARG A 100 -8.91 10.08 3.27
C ARG A 100 -7.79 9.53 2.39
N ALA A 101 -7.68 10.08 1.18
CA ALA A 101 -6.63 9.72 0.24
C ALA A 101 -5.24 10.13 0.76
N ASN A 102 -4.21 9.38 0.35
CA ASN A 102 -2.80 9.68 0.59
C ASN A 102 -2.37 9.79 2.07
N VAL A 103 -3.04 9.05 2.96
CA VAL A 103 -2.69 9.05 4.40
C VAL A 103 -1.58 8.05 4.71
N ILE A 104 -1.61 6.88 4.07
CA ILE A 104 -0.68 5.78 4.36
C ILE A 104 0.32 5.71 3.21
N LYS A 105 1.60 5.93 3.50
CA LYS A 105 2.69 5.72 2.54
C LYS A 105 3.39 4.41 2.87
N ALA A 106 3.57 3.55 1.87
CA ALA A 106 4.18 2.24 2.06
C ALA A 106 5.07 1.86 0.87
N ILE A 107 6.12 1.07 1.11
CA ILE A 107 6.97 0.51 0.05
C ILE A 107 6.41 -0.85 -0.43
N CYS A 108 5.81 -1.62 0.48
CA CYS A 108 5.24 -2.92 0.17
C CYS A 108 3.71 -2.87 0.08
N LEU A 109 3.16 -3.58 -0.90
CA LEU A 109 1.75 -3.89 -1.01
C LEU A 109 1.45 -5.16 -0.21
N LEU A 110 0.48 -5.11 0.69
CA LEU A 110 0.03 -6.28 1.43
C LEU A 110 -1.05 -7.00 0.60
N LEU A 111 -0.87 -8.30 0.38
CA LEU A 111 -1.74 -9.13 -0.45
C LEU A 111 -2.96 -9.68 0.32
N GLY A 112 -2.95 -9.58 1.64
CA GLY A 112 -4.00 -10.11 2.51
C GLY A 112 -3.77 -11.58 2.91
N PRO A 113 -4.76 -12.23 3.54
CA PRO A 113 -6.10 -11.73 3.87
C PRO A 113 -6.07 -10.62 4.93
N ASP A 114 -6.90 -9.60 4.76
CA ASP A 114 -6.95 -8.44 5.64
C ASP A 114 -8.33 -7.74 5.53
N PHE A 115 -8.57 -6.72 6.35
CA PHE A 115 -9.78 -5.92 6.28
C PHE A 115 -9.50 -4.43 6.45
N PHE A 116 -10.30 -3.60 5.79
CA PHE A 116 -10.33 -2.16 6.07
C PHE A 116 -11.77 -1.72 6.33
N THR A 117 -11.87 -0.68 7.16
CA THR A 117 -13.15 -0.11 7.59
C THR A 117 -13.32 1.29 7.03
N ASP A 118 -14.53 1.64 6.64
CA ASP A 118 -14.90 2.98 6.16
C ASP A 118 -16.22 3.44 6.79
N ILE A 119 -16.45 4.75 6.76
CA ILE A 119 -17.69 5.37 7.18
C ILE A 119 -18.27 6.11 5.99
N ILE A 120 -19.41 5.63 5.49
CA ILE A 120 -20.12 6.22 4.36
C ILE A 120 -21.43 6.87 4.82
N THR A 121 -21.76 8.00 4.20
CA THR A 121 -23.06 8.66 4.40
C THR A 121 -23.95 8.36 3.20
N ILE A 122 -25.14 7.85 3.46
CA ILE A 122 -26.12 7.45 2.45
C ILE A 122 -27.45 8.15 2.69
N GLU A 123 -28.27 8.18 1.64
CA GLU A 123 -29.62 8.75 1.67
C GLU A 123 -30.59 7.74 1.07
N THR A 124 -31.70 7.48 1.76
CA THR A 124 -32.77 6.57 1.32
C THR A 124 -33.78 7.30 0.42
N ALA A 125 -34.72 6.55 -0.16
CA ALA A 125 -35.82 7.12 -0.95
C ALA A 125 -36.67 8.15 -0.17
N ASP A 126 -36.82 7.94 1.15
CA ASP A 126 -37.57 8.84 2.04
C ASP A 126 -36.73 10.00 2.60
N HIS A 127 -35.58 10.31 1.96
CA HIS A 127 -34.63 11.33 2.39
C HIS A 127 -34.05 11.13 3.80
N ALA A 128 -34.06 9.88 4.31
CA ALA A 128 -33.40 9.57 5.57
C ALA A 128 -31.88 9.49 5.35
N ARG A 129 -31.13 10.29 6.09
CA ARG A 129 -29.67 10.30 6.04
C ARG A 129 -29.11 9.34 7.09
N LEU A 130 -28.38 8.34 6.63
CA LEU A 130 -27.76 7.34 7.49
C LEU A 130 -26.24 7.38 7.35
N GLN A 131 -25.56 7.09 8.45
CA GLN A 131 -24.12 6.89 8.47
C GLN A 131 -23.84 5.42 8.73
N LEU A 132 -23.21 4.75 7.78
CA LEU A 132 -22.86 3.34 7.88
C LEU A 132 -21.38 3.18 8.08
N GLN A 133 -21.01 2.47 9.14
CA GLN A 133 -19.65 1.96 9.31
C GLN A 133 -19.56 0.56 8.70
N LEU A 134 -18.84 0.44 7.59
CA LEU A 134 -18.66 -0.81 6.87
C LEU A 134 -17.25 -1.35 7.10
N SER A 135 -17.14 -2.68 7.14
CA SER A 135 -15.86 -3.39 7.21
C SER A 135 -15.79 -4.33 6.01
N TYR A 136 -14.74 -4.20 5.22
CA TYR A 136 -14.55 -4.98 4.01
C TYR A 136 -13.40 -5.95 4.21
N ASN A 137 -13.69 -7.25 4.16
CA ASN A 137 -12.67 -8.28 4.12
C ASN A 137 -12.19 -8.43 2.68
N TRP A 138 -10.89 -8.39 2.48
CA TRP A 138 -10.28 -8.44 1.16
C TRP A 138 -9.03 -9.34 1.16
N HIS A 139 -8.72 -9.85 -0.01
CA HIS A 139 -7.47 -10.53 -0.33
C HIS A 139 -7.22 -10.36 -1.83
N PHE A 140 -5.97 -10.31 -2.25
CA PHE A 140 -5.61 -10.37 -3.66
C PHE A 140 -5.56 -11.83 -4.08
N ASP A 141 -6.37 -12.20 -5.07
CA ASP A 141 -6.35 -13.52 -5.69
C ASP A 141 -5.24 -13.55 -6.76
N VAL A 142 -4.05 -14.01 -6.35
CA VAL A 142 -2.90 -14.17 -7.24
C VAL A 142 -2.67 -15.66 -7.46
N LYS A 143 -2.89 -16.13 -8.69
CA LYS A 143 -2.66 -17.53 -9.06
C LYS A 143 -1.16 -17.82 -9.02
N SER A 144 -0.79 -18.96 -8.43
CA SER A 144 0.57 -19.50 -8.47
C SER A 144 0.66 -20.55 -9.59
N PRO A 145 1.64 -20.49 -10.51
CA PRO A 145 2.76 -19.56 -10.62
C PRO A 145 2.34 -18.17 -11.10
N VAL A 146 3.01 -17.13 -10.59
CA VAL A 146 2.66 -15.75 -10.89
C VAL A 146 3.21 -15.36 -12.25
N ASP A 147 2.32 -15.06 -13.20
CA ASP A 147 2.72 -14.46 -14.46
C ASP A 147 3.22 -13.02 -14.23
N PRO A 148 4.29 -12.58 -14.91
CA PRO A 148 4.83 -11.23 -14.73
C PRO A 148 3.81 -10.13 -15.11
N ALA A 149 2.86 -10.46 -16.00
CA ALA A 149 1.74 -9.58 -16.32
C ALA A 149 0.78 -9.40 -15.13
N ASP A 150 0.39 -10.49 -14.47
CA ASP A 150 -0.48 -10.46 -13.30
C ASP A 150 0.20 -9.76 -12.11
N ALA A 151 1.51 -9.96 -11.95
CA ALA A 151 2.28 -9.25 -10.94
C ALA A 151 2.28 -7.73 -11.16
N THR A 152 2.39 -7.29 -12.42
CA THR A 152 2.31 -5.87 -12.77
C THR A 152 0.89 -5.31 -12.60
N ALA A 153 -0.14 -6.14 -12.82
CA ALA A 153 -1.53 -5.77 -12.61
C ALA A 153 -1.84 -5.39 -11.15
N LEU A 154 -1.17 -6.04 -10.17
CA LEU A 154 -1.32 -5.71 -8.74
C LEU A 154 -1.00 -4.24 -8.41
N PHE A 155 -0.08 -3.64 -9.15
CA PHE A 155 0.38 -2.27 -8.94
C PHE A 155 -0.25 -1.27 -9.92
N SER A 156 -1.20 -1.71 -10.76
CA SER A 156 -1.87 -0.84 -11.73
C SER A 156 -2.78 0.19 -11.05
N VAL A 157 -3.32 -0.14 -9.87
CA VAL A 157 -4.15 0.78 -9.08
C VAL A 157 -3.31 1.36 -7.95
N PRO A 158 -2.95 2.67 -7.98
CA PRO A 158 -2.05 3.26 -6.99
C PRO A 158 -2.65 3.33 -5.57
N ASP A 159 -3.97 3.47 -5.47
CA ASP A 159 -4.72 3.46 -4.20
C ASP A 159 -5.90 2.49 -4.27
N PHE A 160 -5.61 1.20 -4.18
CA PHE A 160 -6.64 0.16 -4.26
C PHE A 160 -7.67 0.26 -3.13
N VAL A 161 -7.27 0.72 -1.93
CA VAL A 161 -8.16 0.88 -0.77
C VAL A 161 -9.17 2.00 -1.05
N GLY A 162 -8.68 3.15 -1.51
CA GLY A 162 -9.52 4.29 -1.85
C GLY A 162 -10.47 3.99 -3.00
N ASP A 163 -9.98 3.35 -4.05
CA ASP A 163 -10.79 2.98 -5.20
C ASP A 163 -11.87 1.95 -4.84
N SER A 164 -11.51 0.91 -4.07
CA SER A 164 -12.45 -0.08 -3.55
C SER A 164 -13.54 0.57 -2.67
N CYS A 165 -13.15 1.42 -1.71
CA CYS A 165 -14.11 2.12 -0.84
C CYS A 165 -15.04 3.02 -1.66
N LYS A 166 -14.50 3.76 -2.63
CA LYS A 166 -15.28 4.65 -3.50
C LYS A 166 -16.26 3.88 -4.37
N ALA A 167 -15.84 2.78 -4.96
CA ALA A 167 -16.68 1.92 -5.79
C ALA A 167 -17.80 1.28 -4.97
N ILE A 168 -17.49 0.72 -3.80
CA ILE A 168 -18.49 0.10 -2.92
C ILE A 168 -19.45 1.15 -2.37
N ALA A 169 -18.96 2.30 -1.89
CA ALA A 169 -19.79 3.40 -1.43
C ALA A 169 -20.73 3.93 -2.52
N SER A 170 -20.28 3.93 -3.79
CA SER A 170 -21.13 4.28 -4.93
C SER A 170 -22.25 3.25 -5.12
N ARG A 171 -21.92 1.96 -5.09
CA ARG A 171 -22.90 0.87 -5.25
C ARG A 171 -23.93 0.84 -4.11
N VAL A 172 -23.48 0.98 -2.87
CA VAL A 172 -24.37 1.02 -1.70
C VAL A 172 -25.29 2.23 -1.75
N ARG A 173 -24.76 3.43 -2.07
CA ARG A 173 -25.60 4.62 -2.25
C ARG A 173 -26.63 4.46 -3.36
N GLY A 174 -26.24 3.88 -4.49
CA GLY A 174 -27.14 3.62 -5.60
C GLY A 174 -28.28 2.65 -5.25
N ALA A 175 -27.97 1.58 -4.51
CA ALA A 175 -28.97 0.62 -4.07
C ALA A 175 -29.92 1.21 -3.01
N VAL A 176 -29.38 1.87 -1.98
CA VAL A 176 -30.20 2.39 -0.87
C VAL A 176 -31.07 3.58 -1.28
N ALA A 177 -30.66 4.35 -2.29
CA ALA A 177 -31.49 5.43 -2.83
C ALA A 177 -32.85 4.96 -3.39
N SER A 178 -32.97 3.67 -3.76
CA SER A 178 -34.22 3.07 -4.24
C SER A 178 -35.08 2.42 -3.15
N VAL A 179 -34.59 2.33 -1.91
CA VAL A 179 -35.21 1.58 -0.82
C VAL A 179 -35.69 2.54 0.27
N GLN A 180 -36.84 2.23 0.89
CA GLN A 180 -37.36 2.98 2.03
C GLN A 180 -36.53 2.72 3.29
N PHE A 181 -36.56 3.64 4.25
CA PHE A 181 -35.77 3.49 5.47
C PHE A 181 -36.16 2.24 6.26
N ASP A 182 -37.46 1.96 6.39
CA ASP A 182 -37.98 0.85 7.18
C ASP A 182 -37.56 -0.51 6.60
N ASP A 183 -37.61 -0.66 5.27
CA ASP A 183 -37.15 -1.86 4.57
C ASP A 183 -35.63 -2.04 4.71
N PHE A 184 -34.85 -0.95 4.65
CA PHE A 184 -33.41 -1.02 4.83
C PHE A 184 -33.00 -1.34 6.28
N HIS A 185 -33.78 -0.90 7.26
CA HIS A 185 -33.47 -1.08 8.69
C HIS A 185 -33.89 -2.44 9.24
N LYS A 186 -34.93 -3.06 8.66
CA LYS A 186 -35.48 -4.35 9.11
C LYS A 186 -34.72 -5.57 8.58
N VAL A 187 -33.90 -5.40 7.55
CA VAL A 187 -33.06 -6.44 6.94
C VAL A 187 -31.78 -6.60 7.76
#